data_AF-A0AAW1Q916-F1
#
_entry.id   AF-A0AAW1Q916-F1
#
_cell.length_a   1.000
_cell.length_b   1.000
_cell.length_c   1.000
_cell.angle_alpha   90.00
_cell.angle_beta   90.00
_cell.angle_gamma   90.00
#
_symmetry.space_group_name_H-M   'P 1'
#
loop_
_entity.id
_entity.type
_entity.pdbx_description
1 polymer ?
#
loop_
_entity_poly.entity_id
_entity_poly.type
_entity_poly.pdbx_seq_one_letter_code
_entity_poly.pdbx_strand_id
1 'polypeptide(L)'
;MDEAASGRTRDSVLQRNRLAQRKFRVRQKERMKSTKEQLEAMTAEMNQLRMEKSQLETRTRILEQVVKLNTVHEARLHATSEIMSREQELLLEELATFVDLVDGKPAGTHRTADAKQWTMHEVMESIFPRYIDKLKALLSQSGEQESSPAYGELNHLVNTRREHEKRRALFSCFYWAVYSWNLHEMRAAQSPPTTAAWSIILNQLQLTEAQELGLLRAQQHLITRLQAVGMERSHILSAVGLELLQTSQGAWHLCSSVQQLQRNFGQEREAVFQFLFTFCDEMLTAQQEARLEAASFPWCPDFWEMTNLLAAKHKQAPPPLLLGLEVTGPALLPLLPLNTAFQFLVKPLMTRGLGMRLKRGIAIDPFETVVPASAFPIASIEQLRPMSLHDVHCGGYREQMFWTWAKTNLPNYIQIPC
;
A
#
# COMPACT_ATOMS: atom_id res chain seq x y z
N MET A 1 -1.86 104.05 64.76
CA MET A 1 -1.26 103.95 63.41
C MET A 1 -0.59 102.59 63.21
N ASP A 2 -1.18 101.49 63.73
CA ASP A 2 -0.58 100.13 63.73
C ASP A 2 -1.53 99.01 63.24
N GLU A 3 -2.74 99.33 62.76
CA GLU A 3 -3.69 98.31 62.28
C GLU A 3 -3.58 98.00 60.78
N ALA A 4 -2.93 98.88 59.99
CA ALA A 4 -2.82 98.69 58.54
C ALA A 4 -1.70 97.70 58.12
N ALA A 5 -0.71 97.45 58.99
CA ALA A 5 0.36 96.48 58.74
C ALA A 5 -0.05 95.03 59.07
N SER A 6 -0.94 94.83 60.05
CA SER A 6 -1.40 93.50 60.50
C SER A 6 -2.33 92.81 59.49
N GLY A 7 -3.14 93.57 58.74
CA GLY A 7 -4.04 93.04 57.70
C GLY A 7 -3.30 92.42 56.50
N ARG A 8 -2.20 93.04 56.03
CA ARG A 8 -1.42 92.53 54.89
C ARG A 8 -0.69 91.22 55.20
N THR A 9 -0.26 91.01 56.43
CA THR A 9 0.43 89.78 56.87
C THR A 9 -0.54 88.61 56.99
N ARG A 10 -1.79 88.86 57.45
CA ARG A 10 -2.84 87.85 57.57
C ARG A 10 -3.32 87.36 56.20
N ASP A 11 -3.50 88.27 55.24
CA ASP A 11 -3.86 87.92 53.87
C ASP A 11 -2.74 87.15 53.14
N SER A 12 -1.48 87.51 53.38
CA SER A 12 -0.31 86.78 52.87
C SER A 12 -0.22 85.34 53.41
N VAL A 13 -0.50 85.13 54.71
CA VAL A 13 -0.54 83.79 55.32
C VAL A 13 -1.71 82.96 54.79
N LEU A 14 -2.89 83.57 54.61
CA LEU A 14 -4.05 82.90 54.02
C LEU A 14 -3.81 82.52 52.56
N GLN A 15 -3.16 83.39 51.77
CA GLN A 15 -2.76 83.06 50.40
C GLN A 15 -1.71 81.93 50.35
N ARG A 16 -0.72 81.93 51.25
CA ARG A 16 0.27 80.84 51.36
C ARG A 16 -0.39 79.51 51.76
N ASN A 17 -1.32 79.52 52.70
CA ASN A 17 -2.08 78.32 53.08
C ASN A 17 -2.97 77.80 51.94
N ARG A 18 -3.63 78.69 51.19
CA ARG A 18 -4.39 78.31 49.99
C ARG A 18 -3.49 77.69 48.91
N LEU A 19 -2.30 78.26 48.68
CA LEU A 19 -1.32 77.72 47.74
C LEU A 19 -0.75 76.38 48.23
N ALA A 20 -0.46 76.22 49.51
CA ALA A 20 0.03 74.98 50.11
C ALA A 20 -1.03 73.87 50.04
N GLN A 21 -2.30 74.16 50.36
CA GLN A 21 -3.41 73.22 50.21
C GLN A 21 -3.64 72.84 48.75
N ARG A 22 -3.54 73.81 47.82
CA ARG A 22 -3.64 73.53 46.37
C ARG A 22 -2.51 72.60 45.92
N LYS A 23 -1.26 72.88 46.31
CA LYS A 23 -0.09 72.01 46.01
C LYS A 23 -0.24 70.62 46.63
N PHE A 24 -0.75 70.52 47.86
CA PHE A 24 -1.01 69.23 48.50
C PHE A 24 -2.07 68.42 47.75
N ARG A 25 -3.19 69.05 47.37
CA ARG A 25 -4.25 68.40 46.56
C ARG A 25 -3.72 67.94 45.20
N VAL A 26 -2.87 68.74 44.54
CA VAL A 26 -2.23 68.36 43.28
C VAL A 26 -1.30 67.16 43.48
N ARG A 27 -0.43 67.16 44.49
CA ARG A 27 0.46 66.02 44.79
C ARG A 27 -0.31 64.75 45.16
N GLN A 28 -1.41 64.87 45.91
CA GLN A 28 -2.27 63.71 46.20
C GLN A 28 -2.92 63.17 44.92
N LYS A 29 -3.40 64.07 44.05
CA LYS A 29 -3.97 63.68 42.75
C LYS A 29 -2.93 63.00 41.85
N GLU A 30 -1.70 63.50 41.82
CA GLU A 30 -0.58 62.87 41.08
C GLU A 30 -0.20 61.51 41.66
N ARG A 31 -0.13 61.37 42.99
CA ARG A 31 0.11 60.06 43.64
C ARG A 31 -0.99 59.07 43.31
N MET A 32 -2.26 59.47 43.45
CA MET A 32 -3.39 58.63 43.08
C MET A 32 -3.36 58.24 41.59
N LYS A 33 -2.98 59.18 40.72
CA LYS A 33 -2.84 58.91 39.29
C LYS A 33 -1.73 57.91 39.02
N SER A 34 -0.55 58.08 39.63
CA SER A 34 0.59 57.17 39.48
C SER A 34 0.29 55.78 40.04
N THR A 35 -0.35 55.66 41.20
CA THR A 35 -0.78 54.37 41.74
C THR A 35 -1.83 53.71 40.85
N LYS A 36 -2.71 54.50 40.23
CA LYS A 36 -3.71 53.98 39.28
C LYS A 36 -3.03 53.46 38.01
N GLU A 37 -2.08 54.21 37.45
CA GLU A 37 -1.30 53.78 36.28
C GLU A 37 -0.49 52.49 36.59
N GLN A 38 0.10 52.38 37.79
CA GLN A 38 0.80 51.15 38.22
C GLN A 38 -0.15 49.96 38.39
N LEU A 39 -1.33 50.17 38.98
CA LEU A 39 -2.34 49.11 39.10
C LEU A 39 -2.84 48.65 37.73
N GLU A 40 -3.07 49.58 36.80
CA GLU A 40 -3.47 49.25 35.42
C GLU A 40 -2.37 48.47 34.69
N ALA A 41 -1.10 48.87 34.84
CA ALA A 41 0.04 48.16 34.27
C ALA A 41 0.21 46.74 34.84
N MET A 42 0.19 46.58 36.18
CA MET A 42 0.28 45.25 36.80
C MET A 42 -0.93 44.37 36.44
N THR A 43 -2.12 44.94 36.29
CA THR A 43 -3.30 44.17 35.87
C THR A 43 -3.18 43.70 34.43
N ALA A 44 -2.64 44.55 33.54
CA ALA A 44 -2.36 44.16 32.15
C ALA A 44 -1.31 43.05 32.07
N GLU A 45 -0.21 43.16 32.83
CA GLU A 45 0.84 42.14 32.90
C GLU A 45 0.32 40.81 33.46
N MET A 46 -0.49 40.85 34.51
CA MET A 46 -1.10 39.64 35.08
C MET A 46 -2.03 38.95 34.06
N ASN A 47 -2.81 39.72 33.31
CA ASN A 47 -3.67 39.17 32.26
C ASN A 47 -2.86 38.57 31.11
N GLN A 48 -1.77 39.22 30.70
CA GLN A 48 -0.85 38.68 29.70
C GLN A 48 -0.23 37.36 30.17
N LEU A 49 0.32 37.31 31.38
CA LEU A 49 0.91 36.08 31.94
C LEU A 49 -0.12 34.95 32.10
N ARG A 50 -1.38 35.27 32.41
CA ARG A 50 -2.47 34.26 32.44
C ARG A 50 -2.76 33.70 31.06
N MET A 51 -2.78 34.55 30.03
CA MET A 51 -2.95 34.10 28.64
C MET A 51 -1.77 33.22 28.19
N GLU A 52 -0.53 33.66 28.44
CA GLU A 52 0.68 32.90 28.09
C GLU A 52 0.72 31.56 28.83
N LYS A 53 0.39 31.54 30.12
CA LYS A 53 0.28 30.30 30.90
C LYS A 53 -0.75 29.34 30.30
N SER A 54 -1.94 29.83 29.96
CA SER A 54 -2.98 29.00 29.33
C SER A 54 -2.56 28.46 27.96
N GLN A 55 -1.85 29.27 27.17
CA GLN A 55 -1.29 28.84 25.89
C GLN A 55 -0.21 27.77 26.07
N LEU A 56 0.69 27.95 27.04
CA LEU A 56 1.72 26.96 27.37
C LEU A 56 1.13 25.66 27.88
N GLU A 57 0.14 25.71 28.78
CA GLU A 57 -0.56 24.51 29.27
C GLU A 57 -1.25 23.75 28.12
N THR A 58 -1.87 24.47 27.19
CA THR A 58 -2.48 23.88 26.00
C THR A 58 -1.44 23.21 25.10
N ARG A 59 -0.30 23.89 24.85
CA ARG A 59 0.80 23.35 24.04
C ARG A 59 1.42 22.12 24.68
N THR A 60 1.68 22.16 25.99
CA THR A 60 2.23 21.02 26.73
C THR A 60 1.29 19.82 26.67
N ARG A 61 -0.02 20.03 26.86
CA ARG A 61 -1.01 18.95 26.73
C ARG A 61 -1.01 18.30 25.35
N ILE A 62 -0.89 19.09 24.27
CA ILE A 62 -0.80 18.57 22.90
C ILE A 62 0.50 17.78 22.71
N LEU A 63 1.64 18.30 23.18
CA LEU A 63 2.93 17.61 23.08
C LEU A 63 2.92 16.27 23.85
N GLU A 64 2.33 16.24 25.05
CA GLU A 64 2.15 15.00 25.81
C GLU A 64 1.27 13.98 25.07
N GLN A 65 0.22 14.44 24.37
CA GLN A 65 -0.62 13.58 23.53
C GLN A 65 0.16 13.04 22.33
N VAL A 66 0.96 13.86 21.66
CA VAL A 66 1.81 13.45 20.53
C VAL A 66 2.86 12.43 20.97
N VAL A 67 3.52 12.65 22.11
CA VAL A 67 4.48 11.68 22.66
C VAL A 67 3.80 10.35 22.99
N LYS A 68 2.61 10.36 23.60
CA LYS A 68 1.83 9.13 23.87
C LYS A 68 1.42 8.41 22.59
N LEU A 69 1.05 9.13 21.54
CA LEU A 69 0.73 8.53 20.24
C LEU A 69 1.98 7.94 19.58
N ASN A 70 3.12 8.62 19.65
CA ASN A 70 4.38 8.14 19.11
C ASN A 70 4.87 6.89 19.84
N THR A 71 4.80 6.82 21.17
CA THR A 71 5.22 5.63 21.92
C THR A 71 4.30 4.42 21.66
N VAL A 72 2.99 4.64 21.47
CA VAL A 72 2.05 3.58 21.05
C VAL A 72 2.31 3.14 19.61
N HIS A 73 2.67 4.09 18.73
CA HIS A 73 3.05 3.80 17.35
C HIS A 73 4.36 3.01 17.28
N GLU A 74 5.40 3.43 18.01
CA GLU A 74 6.68 2.72 18.11
C GLU A 74 6.50 1.33 18.72
N ALA A 75 5.74 1.17 19.80
CA ALA A 75 5.44 -0.14 20.37
C ALA A 75 4.69 -1.04 19.39
N ARG A 76 3.76 -0.48 18.59
CA ARG A 76 3.10 -1.21 17.49
C ARG A 76 4.07 -1.55 16.37
N LEU A 77 4.96 -0.66 15.96
CA LEU A 77 5.97 -0.89 14.94
C LEU A 77 6.96 -1.99 15.36
N HIS A 78 7.43 -1.97 16.60
CA HIS A 78 8.33 -2.99 17.15
C HIS A 78 7.64 -4.35 17.30
N ALA A 79 6.41 -4.39 17.83
CA ALA A 79 5.62 -5.62 17.86
C ALA A 79 5.34 -6.15 16.44
N THR A 80 5.12 -5.26 15.48
CA THR A 80 4.94 -5.63 14.07
C THR A 80 6.25 -6.16 13.48
N SER A 81 7.41 -5.61 13.84
CA SER A 81 8.71 -6.05 13.34
C SER A 81 9.09 -7.45 13.83
N GLU A 82 8.89 -7.77 15.11
CA GLU A 82 9.18 -9.11 15.66
C GLU A 82 8.21 -10.16 15.10
N ILE A 83 6.92 -9.83 15.03
CA ILE A 83 5.92 -10.69 14.39
C ILE A 83 6.30 -10.93 12.93
N MET A 84 6.71 -9.89 12.20
CA MET A 84 7.08 -10.04 10.81
C MET A 84 8.34 -10.88 10.60
N SER A 85 9.37 -10.70 11.44
CA SER A 85 10.56 -11.56 11.41
C SER A 85 10.20 -13.03 11.64
N ARG A 86 9.35 -13.32 12.63
CA ARG A 86 8.87 -14.69 12.88
C ARG A 86 8.07 -15.27 11.71
N GLU A 87 7.16 -14.49 11.14
CA GLU A 87 6.38 -14.92 9.96
C GLU A 87 7.28 -15.17 8.75
N GLN A 88 8.38 -14.41 8.60
CA GLN A 88 9.39 -14.66 7.55
C GLN A 88 10.13 -15.98 7.78
N GLU A 89 10.53 -16.28 9.02
CA GLU A 89 11.21 -17.55 9.33
C GLU A 89 10.28 -18.74 9.07
N LEU A 90 9.02 -18.65 9.47
CA LEU A 90 8.01 -19.66 9.17
C LEU A 90 7.79 -19.82 7.66
N LEU A 91 7.72 -18.72 6.92
CA LEU A 91 7.60 -18.76 5.46
C LEU A 91 8.79 -19.48 4.80
N LEU A 92 10.01 -19.23 5.28
CA LEU A 92 11.22 -19.86 4.74
C LEU A 92 11.30 -21.35 5.11
N GLU A 93 10.83 -21.73 6.31
CA GLU A 93 10.69 -23.13 6.72
C GLU A 93 9.66 -23.87 5.86
N GLU A 94 8.52 -23.24 5.57
CA GLU A 94 7.49 -23.79 4.68
C GLU A 94 7.99 -23.92 3.25
N LEU A 95 8.78 -22.96 2.76
CA LEU A 95 9.41 -23.07 1.45
C LEU A 95 10.40 -24.23 1.42
N ALA A 96 11.21 -24.41 2.46
CA ALA A 96 12.14 -25.54 2.56
C ALA A 96 11.40 -26.88 2.50
N THR A 97 10.32 -27.00 3.27
CA THR A 97 9.43 -28.17 3.29
C THR A 97 8.78 -28.41 1.93
N PHE A 98 8.34 -27.34 1.26
CA PHE A 98 7.77 -27.43 -0.08
C PHE A 98 8.81 -27.93 -1.10
N VAL A 99 10.06 -27.47 -1.04
CA VAL A 99 11.13 -27.94 -1.92
C VAL A 99 11.48 -29.41 -1.66
N ASP A 100 11.50 -29.84 -0.40
CA ASP A 100 11.64 -31.27 -0.06
C ASP A 100 10.56 -32.12 -0.74
N LEU A 101 9.32 -31.65 -0.69
CA LEU A 101 8.18 -32.33 -1.30
C LEU A 101 8.29 -32.38 -2.84
N VAL A 102 8.71 -31.27 -3.48
CA VAL A 102 8.96 -31.22 -4.93
C VAL A 102 10.05 -32.21 -5.34
N ASP A 103 11.12 -32.30 -4.54
CA ASP A 103 12.26 -33.20 -4.79
C ASP A 103 11.98 -34.66 -4.40
N GLY A 104 10.85 -34.97 -3.76
CA GLY A 104 10.57 -36.29 -3.21
C GLY A 104 11.53 -36.70 -2.09
N LYS A 105 12.09 -35.72 -1.37
CA LYS A 105 12.97 -35.93 -0.23
C LYS A 105 12.15 -36.03 1.08
N PRO A 106 12.69 -36.68 2.12
CA PRO A 106 12.09 -36.63 3.46
C PRO A 106 11.96 -35.19 3.95
N ALA A 107 10.87 -34.88 4.65
CA ALA A 107 10.66 -33.56 5.24
C ALA A 107 11.79 -33.20 6.22
N GLY A 108 12.32 -31.97 6.10
CA GLY A 108 13.42 -31.46 6.91
C GLY A 108 14.81 -31.77 6.33
N THR A 109 14.89 -32.19 5.06
CA THR A 109 16.16 -32.34 4.36
C THR A 109 16.77 -30.97 4.09
N HIS A 110 15.98 -30.03 3.57
CA HIS A 110 16.36 -28.61 3.57
C HIS A 110 15.92 -27.94 4.88
N ARG A 111 16.81 -27.14 5.45
CA ARG A 111 16.55 -26.34 6.65
C ARG A 111 16.18 -24.90 6.26
N THR A 112 15.58 -24.17 7.18
CA THR A 112 15.31 -22.73 7.02
C THR A 112 16.59 -21.94 6.66
N ALA A 113 17.75 -22.38 7.15
CA ALA A 113 19.05 -21.78 6.82
C ALA A 113 19.41 -21.91 5.33
N ASP A 114 19.02 -23.01 4.67
CA ASP A 114 19.24 -23.21 3.24
C ASP A 114 18.30 -22.30 2.44
N ALA A 115 17.03 -22.21 2.85
CA ALA A 115 16.05 -21.34 2.21
C ALA A 115 16.39 -19.84 2.31
N LYS A 116 17.06 -19.42 3.41
CA LYS A 116 17.60 -18.06 3.55
C LYS A 116 18.67 -17.73 2.51
N GLN A 117 19.41 -18.74 2.04
CA GLN A 117 20.49 -18.56 1.05
C GLN A 117 19.99 -18.66 -0.38
N TRP A 118 18.79 -19.21 -0.61
CA TRP A 118 18.23 -19.27 -1.95
C TRP A 118 18.03 -17.89 -2.53
N THR A 119 18.53 -17.73 -3.73
CA THR A 119 18.41 -16.52 -4.52
C THR A 119 17.11 -16.51 -5.31
N MET A 120 16.67 -15.32 -5.71
CA MET A 120 15.57 -15.20 -6.68
C MET A 120 15.83 -16.04 -7.93
N HIS A 121 17.06 -16.04 -8.44
CA HIS A 121 17.42 -16.83 -9.61
C HIS A 121 17.16 -18.32 -9.43
N GLU A 122 17.61 -18.90 -8.33
CA GLU A 122 17.40 -20.32 -8.03
C GLU A 122 15.91 -20.66 -7.90
N VAL A 123 15.11 -19.77 -7.32
CA VAL A 123 13.67 -19.98 -7.21
C VAL A 123 12.98 -19.93 -8.56
N MET A 124 13.30 -18.92 -9.37
CA MET A 124 12.67 -18.68 -10.68
C MET A 124 13.07 -19.72 -11.73
N GLU A 125 14.34 -20.13 -11.77
CA GLU A 125 14.92 -20.94 -12.84
C GLU A 125 15.15 -22.41 -12.48
N SER A 126 15.17 -22.76 -11.19
CA SER A 126 15.42 -24.15 -10.75
C SER A 126 14.28 -24.74 -9.93
N ILE A 127 13.87 -24.08 -8.83
CA ILE A 127 12.85 -24.64 -7.92
C ILE A 127 11.48 -24.69 -8.60
N PHE A 128 11.04 -23.57 -9.17
CA PHE A 128 9.69 -23.49 -9.76
C PHE A 128 9.51 -24.38 -11.00
N PRO A 129 10.48 -24.47 -11.95
CA PRO A 129 10.39 -25.43 -13.05
C PRO A 129 10.34 -26.89 -12.57
N ARG A 130 11.13 -27.27 -11.55
CA ARG A 130 11.06 -28.63 -10.96
C ARG A 130 9.68 -28.94 -10.38
N TYR A 131 9.03 -27.95 -9.75
CA TYR A 131 7.64 -28.08 -9.30
C TYR A 131 6.69 -28.36 -10.47
N ILE A 132 6.79 -27.61 -11.57
CA ILE A 132 5.97 -27.82 -12.76
C ILE A 132 6.20 -29.22 -13.37
N ASP A 133 7.45 -29.69 -13.42
CA ASP A 133 7.76 -31.03 -13.93
C ASP A 133 7.20 -32.13 -13.01
N LYS A 134 7.26 -31.93 -11.69
CA LYS A 134 6.65 -32.82 -10.70
C LYS A 134 5.13 -32.88 -10.87
N LEU A 135 4.46 -31.74 -11.10
CA LEU A 135 3.01 -31.71 -11.40
C LEU A 135 2.70 -32.52 -12.66
N LYS A 136 3.45 -32.32 -13.76
CA LYS A 136 3.26 -33.07 -15.01
C LYS A 136 3.41 -34.57 -14.81
N ALA A 137 4.42 -34.99 -14.05
CA ALA A 137 4.64 -36.40 -13.72
C ALA A 137 3.46 -36.99 -12.93
N LEU A 138 3.02 -36.32 -11.86
CA LEU A 138 1.90 -36.79 -11.04
C LEU A 138 0.56 -36.80 -11.80
N LEU A 139 0.32 -35.82 -12.67
CA LEU A 139 -0.86 -35.79 -13.54
C LEU A 139 -0.86 -36.96 -14.54
N SER A 140 0.30 -37.32 -15.08
CA SER A 140 0.42 -38.47 -16.00
C SER A 140 0.19 -39.82 -15.31
N GLN A 141 0.56 -39.94 -14.03
CA GLN A 141 0.45 -41.18 -13.24
C GLN A 141 -0.93 -41.37 -12.61
N SER A 142 -1.57 -40.28 -12.16
CA SER A 142 -2.88 -40.33 -11.50
C SER A 142 -4.03 -40.64 -12.47
N GLY A 143 -3.89 -40.25 -13.75
CA GLY A 143 -4.98 -40.33 -14.72
C GLY A 143 -6.24 -39.63 -14.20
N GLU A 144 -7.39 -40.29 -14.33
CA GLU A 144 -8.68 -39.83 -13.79
C GLU A 144 -9.04 -40.53 -12.46
N GLN A 145 -8.12 -41.28 -11.84
CA GLN A 145 -8.41 -42.08 -10.65
C GLN A 145 -8.05 -41.35 -9.36
N GLU A 146 -9.08 -40.88 -8.64
CA GLU A 146 -8.93 -40.21 -7.34
C GLU A 146 -8.34 -41.12 -6.24
N SER A 147 -8.43 -42.45 -6.39
CA SER A 147 -7.88 -43.41 -5.43
C SER A 147 -6.39 -43.69 -5.64
N SER A 148 -5.74 -43.12 -6.66
CA SER A 148 -4.33 -43.38 -6.93
C SER A 148 -3.41 -42.70 -5.90
N PRO A 149 -2.30 -43.34 -5.49
CA PRO A 149 -1.31 -42.69 -4.62
C PRO A 149 -0.77 -41.38 -5.21
N ALA A 150 -0.60 -41.32 -6.53
CA ALA A 150 -0.18 -40.12 -7.25
C ALA A 150 -1.19 -38.96 -7.12
N TYR A 151 -2.49 -39.25 -7.07
CA TYR A 151 -3.51 -38.23 -6.81
C TYR A 151 -3.43 -37.67 -5.39
N GLY A 152 -3.20 -38.54 -4.41
CA GLY A 152 -2.96 -38.13 -3.02
C GLY A 152 -1.74 -37.20 -2.89
N GLU A 153 -0.62 -37.57 -3.53
CA GLU A 153 0.60 -36.77 -3.56
C GLU A 153 0.40 -35.43 -4.30
N LEU A 154 -0.30 -35.44 -5.44
CA LEU A 154 -0.65 -34.22 -6.18
C LEU A 154 -1.45 -33.25 -5.32
N ASN A 155 -2.50 -33.74 -4.65
CA ASN A 155 -3.33 -32.93 -3.77
C ASN A 155 -2.53 -32.37 -2.60
N HIS A 156 -1.67 -33.18 -1.99
CA HIS A 156 -0.80 -32.71 -0.92
C HIS A 156 0.12 -31.58 -1.41
N LEU A 157 0.77 -31.78 -2.56
CA LEU A 157 1.68 -30.81 -3.15
C LEU A 157 1.00 -29.48 -3.50
N VAL A 158 -0.17 -29.51 -4.15
CA VAL A 158 -0.93 -28.29 -4.48
C VAL A 158 -1.45 -27.61 -3.22
N ASN A 159 -1.96 -28.34 -2.23
CA ASN A 159 -2.45 -27.72 -0.99
C ASN A 159 -1.32 -27.10 -0.16
N THR A 160 -0.16 -27.75 -0.07
CA THR A 160 1.03 -27.18 0.57
C THR A 160 1.45 -25.89 -0.14
N ARG A 161 1.42 -25.88 -1.48
CA ARG A 161 1.67 -24.67 -2.28
C ARG A 161 0.65 -23.55 -1.98
N ARG A 162 -0.64 -23.88 -1.85
CA ARG A 162 -1.72 -22.93 -1.51
C ARG A 162 -1.48 -22.25 -0.17
N GLU A 163 -1.18 -23.04 0.87
CA GLU A 163 -0.93 -22.51 2.21
C GLU A 163 0.31 -21.61 2.25
N HIS A 164 1.39 -22.05 1.59
CA HIS A 164 2.61 -21.26 1.44
C HIS A 164 2.33 -19.90 0.77
N GLU A 165 1.54 -19.87 -0.30
CA GLU A 165 1.17 -18.62 -0.99
C GLU A 165 0.27 -17.71 -0.15
N LYS A 166 -0.66 -18.28 0.62
CA LYS A 166 -1.50 -17.51 1.55
C LYS A 166 -0.65 -16.78 2.60
N ARG A 167 0.39 -17.41 3.13
CA ARG A 167 1.33 -16.73 4.06
C ARG A 167 2.24 -15.76 3.33
N ARG A 168 2.74 -16.14 2.16
CA ARG A 168 3.58 -15.27 1.33
C ARG A 168 2.86 -13.98 0.95
N ALA A 169 1.53 -13.99 0.80
CA ALA A 169 0.70 -12.81 0.57
C ALA A 169 0.89 -11.69 1.60
N LEU A 170 1.38 -12.00 2.81
CA LEU A 170 1.75 -11.00 3.83
C LEU A 170 2.98 -10.16 3.42
N PHE A 171 3.76 -10.62 2.44
CA PHE A 171 5.03 -10.02 2.00
C PHE A 171 4.94 -9.54 0.55
N SER A 172 4.28 -8.40 0.34
CA SER A 172 4.04 -7.86 -1.02
C SER A 172 5.32 -7.59 -1.82
N CYS A 173 6.44 -7.30 -1.16
CA CYS A 173 7.75 -7.10 -1.79
C CYS A 173 8.15 -8.27 -2.72
N PHE A 174 7.82 -9.49 -2.35
CA PHE A 174 8.20 -10.65 -3.16
C PHE A 174 7.47 -10.67 -4.50
N TYR A 175 6.15 -10.45 -4.51
CA TYR A 175 5.36 -10.43 -5.75
C TYR A 175 5.82 -9.36 -6.73
N TRP A 176 6.23 -8.19 -6.24
CA TRP A 176 6.81 -7.13 -7.06
C TRP A 176 8.18 -7.48 -7.64
N ALA A 177 9.02 -8.17 -6.88
CA ALA A 177 10.29 -8.68 -7.39
C ALA A 177 10.05 -9.72 -8.49
N VAL A 178 9.11 -10.66 -8.29
CA VAL A 178 8.72 -11.63 -9.32
C VAL A 178 8.10 -10.96 -10.54
N TYR A 179 7.25 -9.96 -10.36
CA TYR A 179 6.67 -9.20 -11.45
C TYR A 179 7.76 -8.48 -12.26
N SER A 180 8.69 -7.82 -11.58
CA SER A 180 9.83 -7.11 -12.20
C SER A 180 10.70 -8.08 -12.99
N TRP A 181 10.98 -9.27 -12.44
CA TRP A 181 11.69 -10.34 -13.14
C TRP A 181 10.97 -10.74 -14.43
N ASN A 182 9.67 -11.06 -14.33
CA ASN A 182 8.87 -11.50 -15.46
C ASN A 182 8.71 -10.42 -16.54
N LEU A 183 8.69 -9.13 -16.17
CA LEU A 183 8.66 -8.04 -17.15
C LEU A 183 9.91 -8.02 -18.04
N HIS A 184 11.09 -8.31 -17.50
CA HIS A 184 12.33 -8.37 -18.28
C HIS A 184 12.32 -9.57 -19.20
N GLU A 185 11.93 -10.75 -18.70
CA GLU A 185 11.83 -11.98 -19.50
C GLU A 185 10.79 -11.85 -20.60
N MET A 186 9.64 -11.21 -20.34
CA MET A 186 8.61 -10.98 -21.36
C MET A 186 9.11 -10.19 -22.57
N ARG A 187 10.10 -9.30 -22.39
CA ARG A 187 10.72 -8.58 -23.52
C ARG A 187 11.57 -9.50 -24.40
N ALA A 188 12.07 -10.59 -23.84
CA ALA A 188 12.87 -11.60 -24.52
C ALA A 188 12.06 -12.85 -24.93
N ALA A 189 10.86 -13.04 -24.37
CA ALA A 189 10.05 -14.24 -24.53
C ALA A 189 9.31 -14.29 -25.88
N GLN A 190 8.80 -15.49 -26.18
CA GLN A 190 7.88 -15.72 -27.29
C GLN A 190 6.57 -14.94 -27.08
N SER A 191 5.72 -14.89 -28.12
CA SER A 191 4.40 -14.28 -28.00
C SER A 191 3.55 -14.99 -26.93
N PRO A 192 2.66 -14.26 -26.23
CA PRO A 192 1.74 -14.86 -25.26
C PRO A 192 0.82 -15.89 -25.94
N PRO A 193 0.25 -16.85 -25.17
CA PRO A 193 -0.67 -17.85 -25.72
C PRO A 193 -1.87 -17.19 -26.39
N THR A 194 -2.30 -17.75 -27.53
CA THR A 194 -3.47 -17.26 -28.26
C THR A 194 -4.76 -17.69 -27.58
N THR A 195 -5.89 -17.06 -27.93
CA THR A 195 -7.24 -17.49 -27.53
C THR A 195 -7.49 -18.98 -27.79
N ALA A 196 -7.00 -19.51 -28.92
CA ALA A 196 -7.12 -20.94 -29.24
C ALA A 196 -6.34 -21.82 -28.27
N ALA A 197 -5.14 -21.40 -27.85
CA ALA A 197 -4.36 -22.11 -26.84
C ALA A 197 -5.08 -22.11 -25.47
N TRP A 198 -5.64 -20.97 -25.07
CA TRP A 198 -6.44 -20.88 -23.83
C TRP A 198 -7.69 -21.75 -23.88
N SER A 199 -8.35 -21.87 -25.04
CA SER A 199 -9.48 -22.78 -25.22
C SER A 199 -9.08 -24.25 -25.02
N ILE A 200 -7.92 -24.66 -25.55
CA ILE A 200 -7.39 -26.01 -25.33
C ILE A 200 -7.14 -26.26 -23.84
N ILE A 201 -6.46 -25.34 -23.16
CA ILE A 201 -6.15 -25.45 -21.72
C ILE A 201 -7.45 -25.52 -20.91
N LEU A 202 -8.42 -24.64 -21.19
CA LEU A 202 -9.72 -24.62 -20.51
C LEU A 202 -10.47 -25.94 -20.66
N ASN A 203 -10.45 -26.55 -21.85
CA ASN A 203 -11.06 -27.87 -22.08
C ASN A 203 -10.37 -28.99 -21.28
N GLN A 204 -9.05 -28.92 -21.08
CA GLN A 204 -8.30 -29.89 -20.27
C GLN A 204 -8.64 -29.85 -18.77
N LEU A 205 -9.17 -28.71 -18.29
CA LEU A 205 -9.61 -28.59 -16.90
C LEU A 205 -10.85 -29.44 -16.60
N GLN A 206 -11.60 -29.86 -17.63
CA GLN A 206 -12.82 -30.67 -17.47
C GLN A 206 -13.75 -30.06 -16.40
N LEU A 207 -14.02 -28.75 -16.49
CA LEU A 207 -14.88 -28.05 -15.54
C LEU A 207 -16.29 -28.64 -15.58
N THR A 208 -16.89 -28.85 -14.41
CA THR A 208 -18.31 -29.20 -14.31
C THR A 208 -19.17 -28.01 -14.72
N GLU A 209 -20.39 -28.26 -15.18
CA GLU A 209 -21.34 -27.19 -15.53
C GLU A 209 -21.57 -26.22 -14.36
N ALA A 210 -21.62 -26.73 -13.12
CA ALA A 210 -21.74 -25.91 -11.92
C ALA A 210 -20.53 -24.98 -11.72
N GLN A 211 -19.30 -25.47 -11.95
CA GLN A 211 -18.08 -24.65 -11.90
C GLN A 211 -18.08 -23.59 -13.01
N GLU A 212 -18.43 -23.96 -14.25
CA GLU A 212 -18.51 -23.00 -15.36
C GLU A 212 -19.50 -21.87 -15.06
N LEU A 213 -20.71 -22.20 -14.60
CA LEU A 213 -21.70 -21.21 -14.21
C LEU A 213 -21.24 -20.36 -13.01
N GLY A 214 -20.52 -20.95 -12.05
CA GLY A 214 -19.92 -20.24 -10.92
C GLY A 214 -18.90 -19.18 -11.37
N LEU A 215 -18.00 -19.55 -12.29
CA LEU A 215 -17.01 -18.63 -12.87
C LEU A 215 -17.66 -17.49 -13.66
N LEU A 216 -18.72 -17.77 -14.43
CA LEU A 216 -19.46 -16.75 -15.16
C LEU A 216 -20.17 -15.76 -14.22
N ARG A 217 -20.73 -16.24 -13.10
CA ARG A 217 -21.30 -15.36 -12.06
C ARG A 217 -20.22 -14.48 -11.42
N ALA A 218 -19.05 -15.03 -11.13
CA ALA A 218 -17.92 -14.27 -10.59
C ALA A 218 -17.45 -13.19 -11.57
N GLN A 219 -17.37 -13.51 -12.87
CA GLN A 219 -17.05 -12.53 -13.92
C GLN A 219 -18.10 -11.42 -14.00
N GLN A 220 -19.40 -11.77 -14.01
CA GLN A 220 -20.48 -10.78 -14.04
C GLN A 220 -20.46 -9.86 -12.81
N HIS A 221 -20.15 -10.41 -11.63
CA HIS A 221 -19.98 -9.63 -10.42
C HIS A 221 -18.81 -8.65 -10.57
N LEU A 222 -17.64 -9.12 -11.03
CA LEU A 222 -16.48 -8.29 -11.28
C LEU A 222 -16.81 -7.14 -12.25
N ILE A 223 -17.44 -7.43 -13.39
CA ILE A 223 -17.84 -6.42 -14.39
C ILE A 223 -18.73 -5.35 -13.75
N THR A 224 -19.75 -5.76 -13.01
CA THR A 224 -20.70 -4.85 -12.36
C THR A 224 -19.97 -3.91 -11.38
N ARG A 225 -19.03 -4.46 -10.59
CA ARG A 225 -18.20 -3.68 -9.66
C ARG A 225 -17.26 -2.73 -10.40
N LEU A 226 -16.60 -3.19 -11.46
CA LEU A 226 -15.67 -2.40 -12.26
C LEU A 226 -16.37 -1.26 -13.01
N GLN A 227 -17.60 -1.45 -13.48
CA GLN A 227 -18.40 -0.37 -14.07
C GLN A 227 -18.70 0.73 -13.05
N ALA A 228 -19.10 0.37 -11.83
CA ALA A 228 -19.33 1.33 -10.76
C ALA A 228 -18.05 2.11 -10.41
N VAL A 229 -16.93 1.39 -10.28
CA VAL A 229 -15.60 1.98 -10.02
C VAL A 229 -15.18 2.94 -11.15
N GLY A 230 -15.37 2.54 -12.42
CA GLY A 230 -15.02 3.35 -13.58
C GLY A 230 -15.84 4.64 -13.70
N MET A 231 -17.15 4.57 -13.44
CA MET A 231 -18.02 5.76 -13.39
C MET A 231 -17.57 6.71 -12.28
N GLU A 232 -17.38 6.22 -11.05
CA GLU A 232 -16.91 7.03 -9.93
C GLU A 232 -15.53 7.65 -10.22
N ARG A 233 -14.60 6.88 -10.79
CA ARG A 233 -13.26 7.33 -11.16
C ARG A 233 -13.32 8.51 -12.14
N SER A 234 -14.18 8.46 -13.16
CA SER A 234 -14.31 9.54 -14.14
C SER A 234 -14.67 10.89 -13.48
N HIS A 235 -15.54 10.86 -12.46
CA HIS A 235 -15.90 12.03 -11.67
C HIS A 235 -14.74 12.49 -10.76
N ILE A 236 -14.08 11.55 -10.07
CA ILE A 236 -12.95 11.84 -9.19
C ILE A 236 -11.80 12.49 -9.97
N LEU A 237 -11.43 11.94 -11.12
CA LEU A 237 -10.30 12.44 -11.92
C LEU A 237 -10.48 13.90 -12.36
N SER A 238 -11.72 14.29 -12.67
CA SER A 238 -12.06 15.68 -12.99
C SER A 238 -11.81 16.62 -11.81
N ALA A 239 -12.15 16.19 -10.58
CA ALA A 239 -11.92 16.96 -9.36
C ALA A 239 -10.44 16.99 -8.95
N VAL A 240 -9.74 15.85 -9.06
CA VAL A 240 -8.30 15.73 -8.79
C VAL A 240 -7.52 16.72 -9.68
N GLY A 241 -7.77 16.75 -10.99
CA GLY A 241 -7.07 17.66 -11.89
C GLY A 241 -7.13 19.13 -11.45
N LEU A 242 -8.30 19.57 -10.97
CA LEU A 242 -8.49 20.95 -10.49
C LEU A 242 -7.82 21.21 -9.14
N GLU A 243 -7.94 20.28 -8.18
CA GLU A 243 -7.41 20.42 -6.82
C GLU A 243 -5.87 20.43 -6.81
N LEU A 244 -5.24 19.63 -7.68
CA LEU A 244 -3.77 19.56 -7.79
C LEU A 244 -3.16 20.82 -8.41
N LEU A 245 -3.88 21.51 -9.30
CA LEU A 245 -3.42 22.80 -9.86
C LEU A 245 -3.33 23.89 -8.81
N GLN A 246 -4.10 23.77 -7.73
CA GLN A 246 -4.19 24.75 -6.64
C GLN A 246 -3.35 24.37 -5.41
N THR A 247 -2.85 23.13 -5.36
CA THR A 247 -2.18 22.57 -4.18
C THR A 247 -0.72 22.25 -4.50
N SER A 248 0.18 22.65 -3.59
CA SER A 248 1.59 22.29 -3.72
C SER A 248 1.78 20.76 -3.69
N GLN A 249 2.74 20.25 -4.45
CA GLN A 249 2.98 18.81 -4.60
C GLN A 249 3.16 18.07 -3.26
N GLY A 250 3.83 18.69 -2.30
CA GLY A 250 4.01 18.12 -0.96
C GLY A 250 2.73 17.92 -0.17
N ALA A 251 1.64 18.63 -0.52
CA ALA A 251 0.35 18.57 0.14
C ALA A 251 -0.70 17.75 -0.62
N TRP A 252 -0.37 17.13 -1.77
CA TRP A 252 -1.33 16.34 -2.56
C TRP A 252 -1.99 15.19 -1.79
N HIS A 253 -1.29 14.58 -0.82
CA HIS A 253 -1.84 13.51 0.01
C HIS A 253 -2.97 13.98 0.95
N LEU A 254 -3.06 15.29 1.19
CA LEU A 254 -4.12 15.92 1.99
C LEU A 254 -5.35 16.27 1.15
N CYS A 255 -5.23 16.24 -0.20
CA CYS A 255 -6.34 16.53 -1.10
C CYS A 255 -7.44 15.49 -0.97
N SER A 256 -8.68 15.97 -0.82
CA SER A 256 -9.83 15.09 -0.62
C SER A 256 -10.12 14.22 -1.84
N SER A 257 -9.94 14.77 -3.04
CA SER A 257 -10.14 14.03 -4.31
C SER A 257 -9.06 12.98 -4.51
N VAL A 258 -7.83 13.24 -4.05
CA VAL A 258 -6.74 12.25 -4.07
C VAL A 258 -7.13 11.08 -3.16
N GLN A 259 -7.51 11.33 -1.91
CA GLN A 259 -7.95 10.26 -0.99
C GLN A 259 -9.16 9.47 -1.51
N GLN A 260 -10.09 10.11 -2.24
CA GLN A 260 -11.16 9.41 -2.94
C GLN A 260 -10.62 8.50 -4.05
N LEU A 261 -9.66 8.99 -4.86
CA LEU A 261 -9.02 8.19 -5.90
C LEU A 261 -8.30 6.96 -5.31
N GLN A 262 -7.59 7.12 -4.18
CA GLN A 262 -6.94 6.01 -3.47
C GLN A 262 -7.96 4.94 -3.05
N ARG A 263 -9.10 5.36 -2.49
CA ARG A 263 -10.20 4.44 -2.11
C ARG A 263 -10.81 3.75 -3.33
N ASN A 264 -11.00 4.47 -4.43
CA ASN A 264 -11.52 3.92 -5.69
C ASN A 264 -10.57 2.85 -6.27
N PHE A 265 -9.25 3.05 -6.25
CA PHE A 265 -8.29 2.00 -6.61
C PHE A 265 -8.35 0.80 -5.66
N GLY A 266 -8.52 1.03 -4.35
CA GLY A 266 -8.73 -0.03 -3.38
C GLY A 266 -9.98 -0.88 -3.69
N GLN A 267 -11.06 -0.27 -4.14
CA GLN A 267 -12.27 -0.97 -4.55
C GLN A 267 -12.08 -1.80 -5.83
N GLU A 268 -11.36 -1.28 -6.83
CA GLU A 268 -10.99 -2.04 -8.04
C GLU A 268 -10.19 -3.29 -7.66
N ARG A 269 -9.19 -3.09 -6.80
CA ARG A 269 -8.29 -4.15 -6.34
C ARG A 269 -9.05 -5.25 -5.60
N GLU A 270 -9.93 -4.88 -4.67
CA GLU A 270 -10.76 -5.83 -3.94
C GLU A 270 -11.65 -6.64 -4.89
N ALA A 271 -12.28 -6.00 -5.87
CA ALA A 271 -13.12 -6.70 -6.84
C ALA A 271 -12.31 -7.71 -7.68
N VAL A 272 -11.13 -7.32 -8.17
CA VAL A 272 -10.24 -8.21 -8.93
C VAL A 272 -9.72 -9.36 -8.06
N PHE A 273 -9.34 -9.07 -6.81
CA PHE A 273 -8.89 -10.08 -5.86
C PHE A 273 -9.98 -11.11 -5.58
N GLN A 274 -11.21 -10.67 -5.31
CA GLN A 274 -12.36 -11.56 -5.08
C GLN A 274 -12.61 -12.46 -6.29
N PHE A 275 -12.55 -11.92 -7.50
CA PHE A 275 -12.68 -12.71 -8.73
C PHE A 275 -11.60 -13.80 -8.83
N LEU A 276 -10.33 -13.44 -8.62
CA LEU A 276 -9.22 -14.39 -8.66
C LEU A 276 -9.30 -15.43 -7.54
N PHE A 277 -9.76 -15.04 -6.35
CA PHE A 277 -9.97 -15.94 -5.23
C PHE A 277 -11.07 -16.96 -5.55
N THR A 278 -12.23 -16.52 -6.03
CA THR A 278 -13.30 -17.44 -6.43
C THR A 278 -12.82 -18.38 -7.54
N PHE A 279 -12.08 -17.87 -8.54
CA PHE A 279 -11.54 -18.72 -9.61
C PHE A 279 -10.59 -19.78 -9.05
N CYS A 280 -9.55 -19.38 -8.32
CA CYS A 280 -8.43 -20.26 -7.97
C CYS A 280 -8.67 -21.09 -6.71
N ASP A 281 -9.37 -20.54 -5.71
CA ASP A 281 -9.48 -21.14 -4.38
C ASP A 281 -10.86 -21.79 -4.14
N GLU A 282 -11.93 -21.30 -4.76
CA GLU A 282 -13.29 -21.84 -4.55
C GLU A 282 -13.73 -22.78 -5.68
N MET A 283 -13.45 -22.44 -6.93
CA MET A 283 -13.98 -23.20 -8.08
C MET A 283 -13.11 -24.38 -8.47
N LEU A 284 -11.77 -24.25 -8.45
CA LEU A 284 -10.89 -25.31 -8.92
C LEU A 284 -10.54 -26.33 -7.84
N THR A 285 -10.65 -27.61 -8.20
CA THR A 285 -10.03 -28.68 -7.42
C THR A 285 -8.50 -28.58 -7.51
N ALA A 286 -7.79 -29.20 -6.57
CA ALA A 286 -6.33 -29.22 -6.59
C ALA A 286 -5.77 -29.88 -7.87
N GLN A 287 -6.45 -30.90 -8.41
CA GLN A 287 -6.07 -31.50 -9.69
C GLN A 287 -6.26 -30.54 -10.88
N GLN A 288 -7.37 -29.79 -10.91
CA GLN A 288 -7.62 -28.80 -11.96
C GLN A 288 -6.61 -27.64 -11.88
N GLU A 289 -6.27 -27.17 -10.69
CA GLU A 289 -5.20 -26.18 -10.48
C GLU A 289 -3.86 -26.69 -10.99
N ALA A 290 -3.48 -27.93 -10.66
CA ALA A 290 -2.25 -28.54 -11.17
C ALA A 290 -2.22 -28.60 -12.71
N ARG A 291 -3.33 -29.01 -13.34
CA ARG A 291 -3.44 -29.04 -14.81
C ARG A 291 -3.28 -27.66 -15.41
N LEU A 292 -3.93 -26.65 -14.80
CA LEU A 292 -3.85 -25.27 -15.27
C LEU A 292 -2.43 -24.74 -15.20
N GLU A 293 -1.73 -24.89 -14.07
CA GLU A 293 -0.35 -24.42 -13.90
C GLU A 293 0.62 -25.15 -14.84
N ALA A 294 0.49 -26.47 -14.95
CA ALA A 294 1.36 -27.29 -15.80
C ALA A 294 1.19 -26.97 -17.29
N ALA A 295 -0.04 -26.70 -17.73
CA ALA A 295 -0.36 -26.41 -19.13
C ALA A 295 -0.11 -24.94 -19.51
N SER A 296 -0.22 -24.00 -18.56
CA SER A 296 0.02 -22.58 -18.83
C SER A 296 1.50 -22.20 -18.80
N PHE A 297 2.35 -22.92 -18.06
CA PHE A 297 3.78 -22.60 -17.93
C PHE A 297 4.47 -22.45 -19.30
N PRO A 298 5.22 -21.35 -19.55
CA PRO A 298 5.71 -20.34 -18.59
C PRO A 298 4.82 -19.10 -18.44
N TRP A 299 3.57 -19.15 -18.88
CA TRP A 299 2.60 -18.04 -18.85
C TRP A 299 1.58 -18.16 -17.73
N CYS A 300 1.14 -17.00 -17.23
CA CYS A 300 0.14 -16.91 -16.18
C CYS A 300 -1.21 -17.12 -16.84
N PRO A 301 -2.09 -17.96 -16.25
CA PRO A 301 -3.42 -18.13 -16.78
C PRO A 301 -4.09 -16.80 -17.06
N ASP A 302 -4.62 -16.66 -18.27
CA ASP A 302 -5.45 -15.53 -18.63
C ASP A 302 -6.88 -15.81 -18.16
N PHE A 303 -7.11 -15.62 -16.87
CA PHE A 303 -8.42 -15.84 -16.25
C PHE A 303 -9.53 -15.04 -16.95
N TRP A 304 -9.21 -13.85 -17.45
CA TRP A 304 -10.17 -13.02 -18.17
C TRP A 304 -10.53 -13.65 -19.52
N GLU A 305 -9.53 -14.03 -20.32
CA GLU A 305 -9.79 -14.69 -21.61
C GLU A 305 -10.48 -16.05 -21.45
N MET A 306 -10.09 -16.83 -20.45
CA MET A 306 -10.73 -18.12 -20.14
C MET A 306 -12.20 -17.96 -19.78
N THR A 307 -12.55 -16.93 -19.00
CA THR A 307 -13.96 -16.63 -18.68
C THR A 307 -14.74 -16.10 -19.88
N ASN A 308 -14.12 -15.32 -20.77
CA ASN A 308 -14.74 -14.92 -22.05
C ASN A 308 -15.04 -16.13 -22.95
N LEU A 309 -14.13 -17.11 -22.99
CA LEU A 309 -14.34 -18.38 -23.72
C LEU A 309 -15.51 -19.18 -23.15
N LEU A 310 -15.65 -19.23 -21.82
CA LEU A 310 -16.82 -19.83 -21.16
C LEU A 310 -18.10 -19.05 -21.49
N ALA A 311 -18.07 -17.73 -21.47
CA ALA A 311 -19.24 -16.89 -21.77
C ALA A 311 -19.72 -17.14 -23.21
N ALA A 312 -18.79 -17.22 -24.16
CA ALA A 312 -19.06 -17.56 -25.55
C ALA A 312 -19.66 -18.98 -25.69
N LYS A 313 -19.11 -19.98 -25.01
CA LYS A 313 -19.65 -21.35 -24.96
C LYS A 313 -21.11 -21.37 -24.47
N HIS A 314 -21.43 -20.57 -23.46
CA HIS A 314 -22.77 -20.44 -22.88
C HIS A 314 -23.68 -19.42 -23.59
N LYS A 315 -23.23 -18.88 -24.74
CA LYS A 315 -23.96 -17.87 -25.54
C LYS A 315 -24.36 -16.62 -24.73
N GLN A 316 -23.57 -16.26 -23.73
CA GLN A 316 -23.75 -15.00 -23.00
C GLN A 316 -23.25 -13.83 -23.86
N ALA A 317 -23.85 -12.66 -23.66
CA ALA A 317 -23.40 -11.44 -24.34
C ALA A 317 -21.95 -11.13 -23.93
N PRO A 318 -21.14 -10.55 -24.85
CA PRO A 318 -19.80 -10.11 -24.49
C PRO A 318 -19.88 -9.09 -23.35
N PRO A 319 -18.84 -9.05 -22.48
CA PRO A 319 -18.81 -8.09 -21.39
C PRO A 319 -18.90 -6.66 -21.95
N PRO A 320 -19.66 -5.76 -21.29
CA PRO A 320 -19.76 -4.37 -21.71
C PRO A 320 -18.40 -3.69 -21.66
N LEU A 321 -18.22 -2.66 -22.50
CA LEU A 321 -17.02 -1.82 -22.45
C LEU A 321 -16.89 -1.18 -21.06
N LEU A 322 -15.75 -1.40 -20.41
CA LEU A 322 -15.46 -0.86 -19.07
C LEU A 322 -14.92 0.57 -19.20
N LEU A 323 -15.83 1.53 -19.39
CA LEU A 323 -15.51 2.95 -19.48
C LEU A 323 -14.83 3.46 -18.21
N GLY A 324 -13.80 4.30 -18.37
CA GLY A 324 -13.14 5.00 -17.26
C GLY A 324 -12.05 4.21 -16.52
N LEU A 325 -11.81 2.94 -16.87
CA LEU A 325 -10.67 2.19 -16.33
C LEU A 325 -9.34 2.51 -17.02
N GLU A 326 -9.39 2.95 -18.28
CA GLU A 326 -8.23 3.42 -19.03
C GLU A 326 -7.92 4.87 -18.64
N VAL A 327 -7.04 5.06 -17.64
CA VAL A 327 -6.61 6.41 -17.27
C VAL A 327 -5.50 6.88 -18.20
N THR A 328 -5.81 7.83 -19.08
CA THR A 328 -4.88 8.33 -20.11
C THR A 328 -4.67 9.84 -19.98
N GLY A 329 -4.00 10.28 -18.91
CA GLY A 329 -3.70 11.70 -18.69
C GLY A 329 -2.26 11.93 -18.21
N PRO A 330 -1.38 12.61 -18.97
CA PRO A 330 0.02 12.82 -18.58
C PRO A 330 0.18 13.64 -17.28
N ALA A 331 -0.76 14.54 -16.99
CA ALA A 331 -0.77 15.35 -15.76
C ALA A 331 -1.04 14.52 -14.49
N LEU A 332 -1.72 13.37 -14.63
CA LEU A 332 -2.09 12.49 -13.52
C LEU A 332 -1.11 11.32 -13.38
N LEU A 333 -0.21 11.11 -14.32
CA LEU A 333 0.80 10.05 -14.29
C LEU A 333 1.54 9.97 -12.93
N PRO A 334 1.89 11.08 -12.26
CA PRO A 334 2.52 11.04 -10.93
C PRO A 334 1.58 10.69 -9.78
N LEU A 335 0.33 10.29 -10.03
CA LEU A 335 -0.63 9.80 -9.02
C LEU A 335 -1.23 8.45 -9.38
N LEU A 336 -0.99 7.98 -10.60
CA LEU A 336 -1.57 6.75 -11.11
C LEU A 336 -0.62 5.58 -10.87
N PRO A 337 -1.16 4.39 -10.56
CA PRO A 337 -0.36 3.18 -10.55
C PRO A 337 0.17 2.87 -11.96
N LEU A 338 1.30 2.16 -12.05
CA LEU A 338 1.90 1.72 -13.32
C LEU A 338 0.90 0.90 -14.13
N ASN A 339 0.15 0.03 -13.44
CA ASN A 339 -1.02 -0.65 -13.97
C ASN A 339 -2.06 -0.74 -12.84
N THR A 340 -3.35 -0.62 -13.17
CA THR A 340 -4.42 -0.92 -12.22
C THR A 340 -4.57 -2.43 -12.00
N ALA A 341 -5.29 -2.85 -10.96
CA ALA A 341 -5.51 -4.26 -10.67
C ALA A 341 -6.18 -5.00 -11.86
N PHE A 342 -7.13 -4.35 -12.52
CA PHE A 342 -7.79 -4.90 -13.71
C PHE A 342 -6.83 -4.97 -14.90
N GLN A 343 -5.96 -3.96 -15.09
CA GLN A 343 -4.92 -4.03 -16.12
C GLN A 343 -3.97 -5.22 -15.88
N PHE A 344 -3.59 -5.51 -14.63
CA PHE A 344 -2.82 -6.72 -14.30
C PHE A 344 -3.59 -8.02 -14.57
N LEU A 345 -4.91 -8.02 -14.35
CA LEU A 345 -5.75 -9.17 -14.62
C LEU A 345 -5.72 -9.55 -16.11
N VAL A 346 -5.85 -8.56 -17.00
CA VAL A 346 -5.95 -8.78 -18.46
C VAL A 346 -4.59 -8.83 -19.17
N LYS A 347 -3.54 -8.29 -18.56
CA LYS A 347 -2.20 -8.28 -19.17
C LYS A 347 -1.61 -9.69 -19.17
N PRO A 348 -0.98 -10.14 -20.29
CA PRO A 348 -0.19 -11.35 -20.27
C PRO A 348 0.98 -11.17 -19.30
N LEU A 349 1.25 -12.17 -18.48
CA LEU A 349 2.38 -12.20 -17.54
C LEU A 349 3.01 -13.58 -17.60
N MET A 350 4.32 -13.66 -17.43
CA MET A 350 4.99 -14.95 -17.22
C MET A 350 4.85 -15.40 -15.76
N THR A 351 4.98 -16.71 -15.51
CA THR A 351 4.74 -17.35 -14.19
C THR A 351 6.00 -17.74 -13.44
N ARG A 352 7.19 -17.41 -13.93
CA ARG A 352 8.41 -17.88 -13.27
C ARG A 352 8.36 -17.52 -11.79
N GLY A 353 8.59 -18.53 -10.95
CA GLY A 353 8.59 -18.49 -9.49
C GLY A 353 7.25 -18.49 -8.74
N LEU A 354 6.12 -18.15 -9.38
CA LEU A 354 4.85 -17.96 -8.67
C LEU A 354 3.62 -18.61 -9.31
N GLY A 355 3.70 -19.09 -10.54
CA GLY A 355 2.57 -19.78 -11.15
C GLY A 355 1.38 -18.85 -11.36
N MET A 356 0.19 -19.44 -11.33
CA MET A 356 -1.06 -18.73 -11.51
C MET A 356 -1.41 -17.76 -10.38
N ARG A 357 -0.69 -17.83 -9.26
CA ARG A 357 -0.94 -17.01 -8.06
C ARG A 357 -0.26 -15.63 -8.12
N LEU A 358 0.59 -15.37 -9.12
CA LEU A 358 1.24 -14.06 -9.29
C LEU A 358 0.23 -12.92 -9.40
N LYS A 359 -0.78 -13.04 -10.28
CA LYS A 359 -1.83 -12.01 -10.45
C LYS A 359 -2.60 -11.77 -9.14
N ARG A 360 -2.86 -12.83 -8.39
CA ARG A 360 -3.51 -12.74 -7.07
C ARG A 360 -2.64 -11.99 -6.07
N GLY A 361 -1.36 -12.35 -5.95
CA GLY A 361 -0.44 -11.70 -5.02
C GLY A 361 -0.21 -10.23 -5.30
N ILE A 362 -0.12 -9.84 -6.58
CA ILE A 362 -0.06 -8.42 -6.99
C ILE A 362 -1.36 -7.70 -6.60
N ALA A 363 -2.52 -8.36 -6.74
CA ALA A 363 -3.80 -7.79 -6.35
C ALA A 363 -4.01 -7.71 -4.83
N ILE A 364 -3.26 -8.45 -4.00
CA ILE A 364 -3.38 -8.35 -2.54
C ILE A 364 -2.70 -7.09 -2.01
N ASP A 365 -1.64 -6.60 -2.67
CA ASP A 365 -0.77 -5.57 -2.09
C ASP A 365 -1.52 -4.25 -1.76
N PRO A 366 -1.66 -3.92 -0.45
CA PRO A 366 -2.30 -2.70 -0.02
C PRO A 366 -1.41 -1.46 -0.16
N PHE A 367 -0.09 -1.62 -0.27
CA PHE A 367 0.88 -0.55 -0.06
C PHE A 367 1.30 0.22 -1.32
N GLU A 368 1.28 -0.39 -2.51
CA GLU A 368 1.96 0.20 -3.69
C GLU A 368 1.05 0.49 -4.91
N THR A 369 -0.24 0.15 -4.86
CA THR A 369 -1.19 0.49 -5.96
C THR A 369 -1.71 1.93 -5.92
N VAL A 370 -1.30 2.68 -4.90
CA VAL A 370 -1.69 4.08 -4.68
C VAL A 370 -0.49 5.01 -4.66
N VAL A 371 0.71 4.48 -4.39
CA VAL A 371 1.94 5.24 -4.57
C VAL A 371 2.23 5.24 -6.08
N PRO A 372 2.50 6.40 -6.69
CA PRO A 372 2.73 6.49 -8.13
C PRO A 372 3.86 5.55 -8.44
N ALA A 373 3.74 4.66 -9.41
CA ALA A 373 4.83 3.73 -9.66
C ALA A 373 5.99 4.37 -10.44
N SER A 374 5.85 5.65 -10.83
CA SER A 374 7.00 6.52 -11.06
C SER A 374 7.88 6.68 -9.82
N ALA A 375 7.32 6.45 -8.60
CA ALA A 375 7.96 6.45 -7.28
C ALA A 375 8.99 5.36 -7.03
N PHE A 376 9.09 4.39 -7.93
CA PHE A 376 9.73 3.12 -7.64
C PHE A 376 10.22 2.53 -8.97
N PRO A 377 11.48 2.77 -9.36
CA PRO A 377 12.01 2.20 -10.59
C PRO A 377 11.95 0.68 -10.52
N ILE A 378 11.51 0.06 -11.62
CA ILE A 378 11.48 -1.41 -11.74
C ILE A 378 12.90 -1.93 -11.56
N ALA A 379 13.11 -2.77 -10.55
CA ALA A 379 14.41 -3.38 -10.29
C ALA A 379 14.91 -4.12 -11.54
N SER A 380 16.20 -3.98 -11.85
CA SER A 380 16.81 -4.67 -12.99
C SER A 380 16.96 -6.16 -12.68
N ILE A 381 16.99 -7.01 -13.71
CA ILE A 381 17.18 -8.45 -13.52
C ILE A 381 18.55 -8.75 -12.89
N GLU A 382 19.57 -7.95 -13.21
CA GLU A 382 20.91 -8.04 -12.63
C GLU A 382 20.92 -7.71 -11.14
N GLN A 383 20.08 -6.77 -10.71
CA GLN A 383 19.90 -6.45 -9.28
C GLN A 383 19.18 -7.58 -8.55
N LEU A 384 18.10 -8.13 -9.13
CA LEU A 384 17.28 -9.15 -8.48
C LEU A 384 17.96 -10.52 -8.42
N ARG A 385 18.77 -10.88 -9.42
CA ARG A 385 19.37 -12.22 -9.58
C ARG A 385 20.14 -12.71 -8.34
N PRO A 386 21.08 -11.94 -7.76
CA PRO A 386 21.83 -12.38 -6.59
C PRO A 386 21.09 -12.17 -5.26
N MET A 387 19.92 -11.52 -5.26
CA MET A 387 19.21 -11.26 -4.01
C MET A 387 18.70 -12.54 -3.39
N SER A 388 18.97 -12.71 -2.09
CA SER A 388 18.38 -13.78 -1.32
C SER A 388 16.86 -13.57 -1.20
N LEU A 389 16.12 -14.66 -1.04
CA LEU A 389 14.68 -14.61 -0.77
C LEU A 389 14.38 -13.79 0.48
N HIS A 390 15.22 -13.94 1.51
CA HIS A 390 15.09 -13.19 2.75
C HIS A 390 15.16 -11.68 2.47
N ASP A 391 16.17 -11.22 1.71
CA ASP A 391 16.32 -9.80 1.38
C ASP A 391 15.15 -9.29 0.54
N VAL A 392 14.64 -10.10 -0.38
CA VAL A 392 13.46 -9.75 -1.17
C VAL A 392 12.20 -9.64 -0.30
N HIS A 393 11.98 -10.57 0.63
CA HIS A 393 10.85 -10.52 1.56
C HIS A 393 10.93 -9.33 2.52
N CYS A 394 12.14 -8.96 2.94
CA CYS A 394 12.41 -7.77 3.76
C CYS A 394 12.32 -6.46 2.97
N GLY A 395 12.11 -6.51 1.65
CA GLY A 395 12.13 -5.33 0.81
C GLY A 395 13.49 -4.65 0.77
N GLY A 396 14.60 -5.41 0.85
CA GLY A 396 15.96 -4.87 0.78
C GLY A 396 16.25 -4.08 -0.51
N TYR A 397 15.44 -4.27 -1.55
CA TYR A 397 15.49 -3.46 -2.77
C TYR A 397 14.67 -2.16 -2.69
N ARG A 398 13.76 -2.00 -1.71
CA ARG A 398 12.89 -0.82 -1.56
C ARG A 398 13.67 0.43 -1.19
N GLU A 399 14.70 0.34 -0.36
CA GLU A 399 15.57 1.50 -0.08
C GLU A 399 16.23 2.00 -1.37
N GLN A 400 16.75 1.10 -2.21
CA GLN A 400 17.32 1.46 -3.50
C GLN A 400 16.27 2.07 -4.45
N MET A 401 15.05 1.54 -4.47
CA MET A 401 13.96 2.07 -5.31
C MET A 401 13.46 3.44 -4.82
N PHE A 402 13.24 3.61 -3.52
CA PHE A 402 12.85 4.89 -2.91
C PHE A 402 13.92 5.96 -3.15
N TRP A 403 15.20 5.65 -2.89
CA TRP A 403 16.29 6.60 -3.10
C TRP A 403 16.48 6.97 -4.57
N THR A 404 16.37 6.00 -5.48
CA THR A 404 16.49 6.26 -6.92
C THR A 404 15.34 7.15 -7.41
N TRP A 405 14.12 6.93 -6.90
CA TRP A 405 13.00 7.82 -7.20
C TRP A 405 13.17 9.21 -6.62
N ALA A 406 13.50 9.30 -5.33
CA ALA A 406 13.61 10.56 -4.61
C ALA A 406 14.68 11.44 -5.28
N LYS A 407 15.80 10.84 -5.71
CA LYS A 407 16.84 11.52 -6.51
C LYS A 407 16.34 11.97 -7.89
N THR A 408 15.51 11.16 -8.55
CA THR A 408 15.02 11.43 -9.91
C THR A 408 13.91 12.50 -9.92
N ASN A 409 13.07 12.55 -8.88
CA ASN A 409 11.82 13.34 -8.87
C ASN A 409 11.84 14.49 -7.86
N LEU A 410 12.76 14.48 -6.89
CA LEU A 410 12.95 15.56 -5.92
C LEU A 410 14.42 16.07 -5.92
N PRO A 411 15.02 16.35 -7.09
CA PRO A 411 16.46 16.66 -7.19
C PRO A 411 16.89 17.89 -6.36
N ASN A 412 15.97 18.83 -6.12
CA ASN A 412 16.23 20.06 -5.37
C ASN A 412 16.03 19.93 -3.85
N TYR A 413 15.46 18.82 -3.36
CA TYR A 413 15.18 18.59 -1.94
C TYR A 413 16.16 17.64 -1.26
N ILE A 414 16.98 16.94 -2.05
CA ILE A 414 17.96 15.97 -1.58
C ILE A 414 19.35 16.48 -1.96
N GLN A 415 19.79 17.55 -1.30
CA GLN A 415 21.21 17.86 -1.25
C GLN A 415 21.82 17.02 -0.13
N ILE A 416 22.48 15.92 -0.52
CA ILE A 416 23.29 15.14 0.40
C ILE A 416 24.52 16.00 0.73
N PRO A 417 24.80 16.30 2.01
CA PRO A 417 26.10 16.83 2.39
C PRO A 417 27.13 15.75 2.03
N CYS A 418 28.04 16.08 1.10
CA CYS A 418 29.15 15.20 0.76
C CYS A 418 30.03 14.86 1.97
#